data_AF-A0A0V0HID7-F1
#
_entry.id   AF-A0A0V0HID7-F1
#
_cell.length_a   1.000
_cell.length_b   1.000
_cell.length_c   1.000
_cell.angle_alpha   90.00
_cell.angle_beta   90.00
_cell.angle_gamma   90.00
#
_symmetry.space_group_name_H-M   'P 1'
#
loop_
_entity.id
_entity.type
_entity.pdbx_description
1 polymer ?
#
loop_
_entity_poly.entity_id
_entity_poly.type
_entity_poly.pdbx_seq_one_letter_code
_entity_poly.pdbx_strand_id
1 'polypeptide(L)'
;MHKPLQAASFGGSNIDPSAWEDKKNPGESRFPAQVRVVTRKVCEPLEEDSFRPILHHYDGPKFRLELNVPEAISLLDIFEENKN
;
A
#
# COMPACT_ATOMS: atom_id res chain seq x y z
N MET A 1 -4.23 3.55 -9.77
CA MET A 1 -2.83 4.05 -9.79
C MET A 1 -2.18 3.70 -8.46
N HIS A 2 -1.19 2.81 -8.48
CA HIS A 2 -0.60 2.23 -7.27
C HIS A 2 0.91 2.51 -7.22
N LYS A 3 1.43 2.84 -6.04
CA LYS A 3 2.86 3.09 -5.79
C LYS A 3 3.34 2.31 -4.56
N PRO A 4 4.57 1.79 -4.56
CA PRO A 4 5.12 1.10 -3.40
C PRO A 4 5.44 2.12 -2.31
N LEU A 5 5.04 1.80 -1.09
CA LEU A 5 5.33 2.57 0.12
C LEU A 5 6.00 1.65 1.11
N GLN A 6 6.98 2.18 1.84
CA GLN A 6 7.65 1.40 2.86
C GLN A 6 7.16 1.80 4.25
N ALA A 7 6.88 0.82 5.11
CA ALA A 7 6.68 1.09 6.53
C ALA A 7 7.95 1.71 7.15
N ALA A 8 7.78 2.86 7.80
CA ALA A 8 8.81 3.61 8.51
C ALA A 8 8.63 3.54 10.03
N SER A 9 7.60 2.85 10.51
CA SER A 9 7.35 2.59 11.92
C SER A 9 6.75 1.20 12.11
N PHE A 10 6.77 0.73 13.35
CA PHE A 10 5.84 -0.32 13.77
C PHE A 10 4.40 0.21 13.74
N GLY A 11 3.43 -0.72 13.71
CA GLY A 11 2.03 -0.37 13.87
C GLY A 11 1.77 0.25 15.24
N GLY A 12 0.89 1.24 15.30
CA GLY A 12 0.49 1.93 16.52
C GLY A 12 -0.98 2.33 16.47
N SER A 13 -1.52 2.75 17.61
CA SER A 13 -2.92 3.19 17.72
C SER A 13 -3.02 4.70 17.58
N ASN A 14 -3.91 5.19 16.70
CA ASN A 14 -4.24 6.61 16.51
C ASN A 14 -3.01 7.52 16.33
N ILE A 15 -2.06 7.10 15.50
CA ILE A 15 -0.88 7.90 15.12
C ILE A 15 -1.31 9.27 14.55
N ASP A 16 -2.38 9.28 13.76
CA ASP A 16 -3.16 10.45 13.38
C ASP A 16 -4.63 10.16 13.74
N PRO A 17 -5.16 10.76 14.82
CA PRO A 17 -6.52 10.54 15.27
C PRO A 17 -7.57 11.11 14.31
N SER A 18 -7.20 12.04 13.42
CA SER A 18 -8.08 12.66 12.43
C SER A 18 -8.01 11.99 11.04
N ALA A 19 -7.11 11.03 10.84
CA ALA A 19 -7.01 10.33 9.57
C ALA A 19 -8.29 9.53 9.29
N TRP A 20 -8.82 9.61 8.06
CA TRP A 20 -10.06 8.90 7.67
C TRP A 20 -11.27 9.24 8.56
N GLU A 21 -11.34 10.48 9.02
CA GLU A 21 -12.45 11.02 9.81
C GLU A 21 -13.78 10.91 9.07
N ASP A 22 -14.81 10.46 9.79
CA ASP A 22 -16.18 10.40 9.29
C ASP A 22 -16.93 11.66 9.71
N LYS A 23 -17.82 12.16 8.84
CA LYS A 23 -18.73 13.28 9.19
C LYS A 23 -19.59 12.98 10.42
N LYS A 24 -19.77 11.71 10.77
CA LYS A 24 -20.56 11.27 11.93
C LYS A 24 -19.80 11.36 13.25
N ASN A 25 -18.48 11.19 13.25
CA ASN A 25 -17.64 11.19 14.46
C ASN A 25 -16.39 12.07 14.22
N PRO A 26 -16.52 13.39 14.38
CA PRO A 26 -15.41 14.30 14.14
C PRO A 26 -14.28 14.06 15.15
N GLY A 27 -13.03 14.07 14.68
CA GLY A 27 -11.83 13.85 15.48
C GLY A 27 -11.49 12.39 15.78
N GLU A 28 -12.27 11.42 15.24
CA GLU A 28 -11.99 9.99 15.40
C GLU A 28 -11.79 9.27 14.07
N SER A 29 -10.62 8.63 13.94
CA SER A 29 -10.31 7.76 12.84
C SER A 29 -11.16 6.49 12.90
N ARG A 30 -11.74 6.10 11.78
CA ARG A 30 -12.39 4.79 11.62
C ARG A 30 -11.39 3.61 11.66
N PHE A 31 -10.10 3.91 11.54
CA PHE A 31 -9.04 2.92 11.45
C PHE A 31 -7.97 3.22 12.52
N PRO A 32 -8.18 2.74 13.77
CA PRO A 32 -7.30 3.09 14.88
C PRO A 32 -5.91 2.46 14.76
N ALA A 33 -5.77 1.31 14.11
CA ALA A 33 -4.47 0.70 13.86
C ALA A 33 -3.81 1.34 12.62
N GLN A 34 -2.68 2.01 12.83
CA GLN A 34 -2.01 2.84 11.82
C GLN A 34 -0.51 2.58 11.80
N VAL A 35 0.14 2.89 10.68
CA VAL A 35 1.59 2.79 10.49
C VAL A 35 2.08 4.00 9.71
N ARG A 36 3.27 4.50 10.03
CA ARG A 36 3.92 5.56 9.23
C ARG A 36 4.55 4.93 8.00
N VAL A 37 4.39 5.58 6.86
CA VAL A 37 4.99 5.14 5.59
C VAL A 37 5.88 6.22 5.00
N VAL A 38 6.89 5.81 4.26
CA VAL A 38 7.78 6.70 3.50
C VAL A 38 7.92 6.20 2.07
N THR A 39 8.07 7.15 1.15
CA THR A 39 8.43 6.86 -0.23
C THR A 39 9.95 6.74 -0.32
N ARG A 40 10.48 5.51 -0.43
CA ARG A 40 11.93 5.31 -0.64
C ARG A 40 12.39 5.74 -2.04
N LYS A 41 11.55 5.50 -3.04
CA LYS A 41 11.83 5.77 -4.46
C LYS A 41 10.58 6.36 -5.08
N VAL A 42 10.70 7.52 -5.72
CA VAL A 42 9.60 8.10 -6.50
C VAL A 42 9.52 7.30 -7.80
N CYS A 43 8.46 6.51 -7.94
CA CYS A 43 8.17 5.76 -9.16
C CYS A 43 6.85 6.27 -9.74
N GLU A 44 6.69 6.18 -11.06
CA GLU A 44 5.39 6.43 -11.68
C GLU A 44 4.37 5.38 -11.21
N PRO A 45 3.10 5.77 -11.01
CA PRO A 45 2.08 4.82 -10.60
C PRO A 45 1.85 3.81 -11.71
N LEU A 46 1.77 2.52 -11.34
CA LEU A 46 1.40 1.47 -12.29
C LEU A 46 -0.12 1.35 -12.42
N GLU A 47 -0.55 1.00 -13.63
CA GLU A 47 -1.91 0.55 -13.91
C GLU A 47 -2.11 -0.87 -13.39
N GLU A 48 -3.36 -1.20 -13.04
CA GLU A 48 -3.69 -2.50 -12.46
C GLU A 48 -3.31 -3.66 -13.38
N ASP A 49 -3.58 -3.51 -14.68
CA ASP A 49 -3.27 -4.54 -15.69
C ASP A 49 -1.78 -4.84 -15.81
N SER A 50 -0.90 -3.90 -15.49
CA SER A 50 0.56 -4.10 -15.56
C SER A 50 1.10 -5.01 -14.46
N PHE A 51 0.48 -5.02 -13.27
CA PHE A 51 0.96 -5.80 -12.13
C PHE A 51 0.06 -6.99 -11.75
N ARG A 52 -1.20 -7.00 -12.19
CA ARG A 52 -2.15 -8.08 -11.95
C ARG A 52 -1.64 -9.47 -12.34
N PRO A 53 -0.88 -9.67 -13.44
CA PRO A 53 -0.31 -10.98 -13.78
C PRO A 53 0.67 -11.54 -12.75
N ILE A 54 1.30 -10.68 -11.93
CA ILE A 54 2.24 -11.08 -10.87
C ILE A 54 1.46 -11.56 -9.63
N LEU A 55 0.26 -11.04 -9.39
CA LEU A 55 -0.52 -11.33 -8.19
C LEU A 55 -1.31 -12.63 -8.36
N HIS A 56 -0.62 -13.76 -8.19
CA HIS A 56 -1.20 -15.09 -8.41
C HIS A 56 -2.30 -15.47 -7.39
N HIS A 57 -2.31 -14.84 -6.21
CA HIS A 57 -3.23 -15.14 -5.09
C HIS A 57 -4.33 -14.08 -4.88
N TYR A 58 -4.64 -13.29 -5.90
CA TYR A 58 -5.64 -12.22 -5.78
C TYR A 58 -7.09 -12.76 -5.89
N ASP A 59 -7.69 -13.08 -4.75
CA ASP A 59 -9.05 -13.65 -4.62
C ASP A 59 -10.21 -12.61 -4.56
N GLY A 60 -10.08 -11.48 -5.25
CA GLY A 60 -11.18 -10.53 -5.44
C GLY A 60 -11.45 -9.54 -4.28
N PRO A 61 -12.71 -9.32 -3.82
CA PRO A 61 -13.15 -8.08 -3.18
C PRO A 61 -12.65 -7.83 -1.74
N LYS A 62 -11.81 -8.70 -1.19
CA LYS A 62 -11.25 -8.55 0.16
C LYS A 62 -9.74 -8.38 0.06
N PHE A 63 -9.24 -7.26 0.59
CA PHE A 63 -7.81 -6.99 0.66
C PHE A 63 -7.15 -7.95 1.66
N ARG A 64 -6.64 -9.07 1.17
CA ARG A 64 -5.68 -9.93 1.88
C ARG A 64 -4.46 -10.03 0.98
N LEU A 65 -3.45 -9.19 1.20
CA LEU A 65 -2.25 -9.25 0.39
C LEU A 65 -1.01 -9.19 1.29
N GLU A 66 -0.66 -10.34 1.84
CA GLU A 66 0.73 -10.64 2.15
C GLU A 66 1.34 -11.21 0.87
N LEU A 67 2.19 -10.44 0.21
CA LEU A 67 2.89 -10.88 -1.00
C LEU A 67 3.93 -11.93 -0.61
N ASN A 68 4.09 -12.97 -1.43
CA ASN A 68 5.25 -13.83 -1.28
C ASN A 68 6.53 -13.11 -1.78
N VAL A 69 7.70 -13.61 -1.37
CA VAL A 69 8.99 -13.01 -1.73
C VAL A 69 9.17 -12.86 -3.26
N PRO A 70 8.89 -13.89 -4.08
CA PRO A 70 8.94 -13.76 -5.54
C PRO A 70 8.03 -12.66 -6.12
N GLU A 71 6.78 -12.57 -5.67
CA GLU A 71 5.82 -11.55 -6.11
C GLU A 71 6.31 -10.15 -5.77
N ALA A 72 6.84 -9.96 -4.55
CA ALA A 72 7.38 -8.68 -4.12
C ALA A 72 8.60 -8.25 -4.95
N ILE A 73 9.50 -9.17 -5.29
CA ILE A 73 10.67 -8.89 -6.15
C ILE A 73 10.21 -8.49 -7.55
N SER A 74 9.35 -9.30 -8.18
CA SER A 74 8.84 -9.02 -9.54
C SER A 74 8.13 -7.66 -9.63
N LEU A 75 7.38 -7.27 -8.59
CA LEU A 75 6.76 -5.95 -8.55
C LEU A 75 7.80 -4.83 -8.48
N LEU A 76 8.82 -4.98 -7.64
CA LEU A 76 9.89 -3.99 -7.52
C LEU A 76 10.63 -3.83 -8.86
N ASP A 77 10.89 -4.93 -9.57
CA ASP A 77 11.56 -4.92 -10.88
C ASP A 77 10.75 -4.12 -11.91
N ILE A 78 9.42 -4.29 -12.00
CA ILE A 78 8.58 -3.46 -12.90
C ILE A 78 8.69 -1.97 -12.56
N PHE A 79 8.72 -1.62 -11.27
CA PHE A 79 8.91 -0.24 -10.84
C PHE A 79 10.33 0.29 -11.13
N GLU A 80 11.33 -0.58 -11.32
CA GLU A 80 12.67 -0.20 -11.75
C GLU A 80 12.79 -0.05 -13.27
N GLU A 81 12.12 -0.90 -14.05
CA GLU A 81 12.13 -0.87 -15.52
C GLU A 81 11.41 0.35 -16.11
N ASN A 82 10.36 0.85 -15.43
CA ASN A 82 9.64 2.07 -15.83
C ASN A 82 10.42 3.39 -15.58
N LYS A 83 11.73 3.31 -15.38
CA LYS A 83 12.60 4.46 -15.08
C LYS A 83 13.38 4.99 -16.30
N ASN A 84 13.04 4.54 -17.51
CA ASN A 84 13.65 4.99 -18.77
C ASN A 84 12.90 6.16 -19.40
#